data_AF-A0A0S8IKW1-F1
#
_entry.id   AF-A0A0S8IKW1-F1
#
_cell.length_a   1.000
_cell.length_b   1.000
_cell.length_c   1.000
_cell.angle_alpha   90.00
_cell.angle_beta   90.00
_cell.angle_gamma   90.00
#
_symmetry.space_group_name_H-M   'P 1'
#
loop_
_entity.id
_entity.type
_entity.pdbx_description
1 polymer ?
#
loop_
_entity_poly.entity_id
_entity_poly.type
_entity_poly.pdbx_seq_one_letter_code
_entity_poly.pdbx_strand_id
1 'polypeptide(L)'
;MSNNRHGYHGIILDIDLSTGKIENKPIPKEDTANFVGGRGLGMKILWDRLDKPGVDPFSFENPLIFMPGPLSGFPVPSSSRTCVITKSPRTSPIKSRYPHASTVSYSNMGGFFGPEIRFAGYDGIVVTGKASSPAYVVIDDDKVEILDAENFWGMGTDEFDKRFIQELGDPRFRTCYIGPAGENLVSYACIINTAARAAGRGG
;
A
#
# COMPACT_ATOMS: atom_id res chain seq x y z
N MET A 1 14.97 -29.94 0.16
CA MET A 1 13.62 -29.90 0.79
C MET A 1 13.15 -28.46 0.73
N SER A 2 12.02 -28.19 0.07
CA SER A 2 11.57 -26.83 -0.22
C SER A 2 11.43 -26.04 1.07
N ASN A 3 12.26 -25.01 1.20
CA ASN A 3 12.47 -24.24 2.41
C ASN A 3 11.38 -23.15 2.53
N ASN A 4 10.14 -23.47 2.14
CA ASN A 4 9.00 -22.57 2.03
C ASN A 4 8.24 -22.56 3.36
N ARG A 5 8.15 -21.38 3.98
CA ARG A 5 7.33 -21.18 5.15
C ARG A 5 5.87 -21.08 4.71
N HIS A 6 5.03 -21.99 5.18
CA HIS A 6 3.60 -21.96 4.85
C HIS A 6 2.97 -20.61 5.25
N GLY A 7 2.07 -20.12 4.41
CA GLY A 7 1.41 -18.83 4.61
C GLY A 7 2.22 -17.62 4.12
N TYR A 8 3.35 -17.81 3.41
CA TYR A 8 4.16 -16.74 2.82
C TYR A 8 4.54 -17.08 1.38
N HIS A 9 4.56 -16.07 0.51
CA HIS A 9 5.23 -16.16 -0.79
C HIS A 9 6.74 -15.86 -0.67
N GLY A 10 7.12 -15.06 0.33
CA GLY A 10 8.45 -14.52 0.55
C GLY A 10 8.78 -13.33 -0.35
N ILE A 11 7.78 -12.65 -0.93
CA ILE A 11 7.98 -11.63 -1.97
C ILE A 11 7.22 -10.35 -1.66
N ILE A 12 7.90 -9.21 -1.78
CA ILE A 12 7.32 -7.87 -1.86
C ILE A 12 7.34 -7.40 -3.30
N LEU A 13 6.21 -6.90 -3.79
CA LEU A 13 6.16 -6.14 -5.04
C LEU A 13 6.62 -4.70 -4.77
N ASP A 14 7.81 -4.36 -5.25
CA ASP A 14 8.45 -3.06 -5.06
C ASP A 14 8.27 -2.21 -6.33
N ILE A 15 7.63 -1.06 -6.19
CA ILE A 15 7.26 -0.17 -7.30
C ILE A 15 7.85 1.22 -7.04
N ASP A 16 8.65 1.71 -7.98
CA ASP A 16 9.13 3.09 -7.99
C ASP A 16 8.43 3.87 -9.10
N LEU A 17 7.51 4.75 -8.71
CA LEU A 17 6.72 5.57 -9.64
C LEU A 17 7.54 6.63 -10.38
N SER A 18 8.74 6.98 -9.89
CA SER A 18 9.60 7.96 -10.56
C SER A 18 10.32 7.36 -11.76
N THR A 19 10.70 6.09 -11.65
CA THR A 19 11.47 5.38 -12.68
C THR A 19 10.62 4.39 -13.48
N GLY A 20 9.42 4.07 -13.00
CA GLY A 20 8.56 3.02 -13.55
C GLY A 20 9.07 1.60 -13.24
N LYS A 21 10.07 1.47 -12.37
CA LYS A 21 10.69 0.18 -12.05
C LYS A 21 9.77 -0.65 -11.17
N ILE A 22 9.59 -1.91 -11.54
CA ILE A 22 8.81 -2.90 -10.80
C ILE A 22 9.71 -4.11 -10.52
N GLU A 23 9.85 -4.49 -9.25
CA GLU A 23 10.72 -5.58 -8.82
C GLU A 23 10.08 -6.49 -7.77
N ASN A 24 10.35 -7.78 -7.88
CA ASN A 24 10.05 -8.75 -6.83
C ASN A 24 11.21 -8.80 -5.84
N LYS A 25 11.03 -8.23 -4.64
CA LYS A 25 12.05 -8.22 -3.60
C LYS A 25 11.82 -9.34 -2.59
N PRO A 26 12.83 -10.19 -2.32
CA PRO A 26 12.68 -11.27 -1.35
C PRO A 26 12.58 -10.70 0.07
N ILE A 27 11.73 -11.32 0.89
CA ILE A 27 11.63 -11.02 2.32
C ILE A 27 12.60 -11.91 3.09
N PRO A 28 13.50 -11.36 3.90
CA PRO A 28 14.34 -12.16 4.79
C PRO A 28 13.50 -13.07 5.67
N LYS A 29 13.88 -14.35 5.78
CA LYS A 29 13.13 -15.32 6.60
C LYS A 29 13.05 -14.91 8.07
N GLU A 30 14.13 -14.32 8.57
CA GLU A 30 14.18 -13.78 9.93
C GLU A 30 13.13 -12.69 10.15
N ASP A 31 12.90 -11.82 9.17
CA ASP A 31 11.88 -10.78 9.28
C ASP A 31 10.46 -11.37 9.32
N THR A 32 10.17 -12.39 8.50
CA THR A 32 8.88 -13.11 8.62
C THR A 32 8.73 -13.81 9.97
N ALA A 33 9.83 -14.22 10.62
CA ALA A 33 9.82 -14.88 11.92
C ALA A 33 9.59 -13.90 13.07
N ASN A 34 10.29 -12.78 13.03
CA ASN A 34 10.28 -11.80 14.10
C ASN A 34 9.09 -10.84 14.00
N PHE A 35 8.60 -10.55 12.79
CA PHE A 35 7.59 -9.52 12.56
C PHE A 35 6.28 -10.02 11.97
N VAL A 36 6.21 -11.32 11.64
CA VAL A 36 5.02 -12.06 11.19
C VAL A 36 4.44 -11.58 9.85
N GLY A 37 4.00 -10.35 9.72
CA GLY A 37 3.27 -9.82 8.56
C GLY A 37 2.44 -8.62 8.97
N GLY A 38 1.57 -8.13 8.08
CA GLY A 38 0.68 -7.01 8.38
C GLY A 38 1.42 -5.80 8.94
N ARG A 39 0.99 -5.32 10.11
CA ARG A 39 1.61 -4.16 10.78
C ARG A 39 3.08 -4.40 11.12
N GLY A 40 3.44 -5.57 11.65
CA GLY A 40 4.79 -5.83 12.16
C GLY A 40 5.81 -5.76 11.04
N LEU A 41 5.62 -6.59 10.02
CA LEU A 41 6.54 -6.63 8.87
C LEU A 41 6.53 -5.31 8.08
N GLY A 42 5.35 -4.70 7.88
CA GLY A 42 5.25 -3.40 7.24
C GLY A 42 6.02 -2.30 7.98
N MET A 43 6.02 -2.31 9.32
CA MET A 43 6.77 -1.34 10.11
C MET A 43 8.29 -1.60 10.07
N LYS A 44 8.71 -2.86 10.04
CA LYS A 44 10.12 -3.23 9.84
C LYS A 44 10.62 -2.75 8.47
N ILE A 45 9.87 -2.99 7.41
CA ILE A 45 10.21 -2.51 6.07
C ILE A 45 10.25 -0.98 6.04
N LEU A 46 9.28 -0.29 6.66
CA LEU A 46 9.30 1.18 6.75
C LEU A 46 10.55 1.67 7.48
N TRP A 47 10.93 1.02 8.59
CA TRP A 47 12.14 1.33 9.35
C TRP A 47 13.40 1.19 8.50
N ASP A 48 13.51 0.12 7.71
CA ASP A 48 14.66 -0.12 6.84
C ASP A 48 14.73 0.81 5.63
N ARG A 49 13.59 1.37 5.20
CA ARG A 49 13.48 2.27 4.04
C ARG A 49 13.63 3.74 4.40
N LEU A 50 13.35 4.10 5.65
CA LEU A 50 13.53 5.46 6.15
C LEU A 50 14.92 5.61 6.78
N ASP A 51 15.93 5.74 5.92
CA ASP A 51 17.35 5.78 6.30
C ASP A 51 17.73 6.89 7.27
N LYS A 52 16.92 7.97 7.34
CA LYS A 52 17.17 9.13 8.20
C LYS A 52 15.89 9.65 8.85
N PRO A 53 15.97 10.18 10.08
CA PRO A 53 14.87 10.92 10.69
C PRO A 53 14.62 12.23 9.92
N GLY A 54 13.38 12.71 9.97
CA GLY A 54 13.03 14.02 9.39
C GLY A 54 12.77 14.03 7.88
N VAL A 55 12.67 12.87 7.21
CA VAL A 55 12.18 12.75 5.82
C VAL A 55 10.81 13.43 5.68
N ASP A 56 10.60 14.26 4.67
CA ASP A 56 9.28 14.86 4.45
C ASP A 56 8.24 13.77 4.11
N PRO A 57 7.11 13.67 4.85
CA PRO A 57 6.03 12.74 4.54
C PRO A 57 5.49 12.84 3.10
N PHE A 58 5.61 14.01 2.46
CA PHE A 58 5.18 14.21 1.07
C PHE A 58 6.29 14.05 0.03
N SER A 59 7.52 13.73 0.46
CA SER A 59 8.62 13.44 -0.46
C SER A 59 8.49 12.04 -1.07
N PHE A 60 9.10 11.87 -2.25
CA PHE A 60 9.20 10.60 -2.96
C PHE A 60 9.99 9.53 -2.19
N GLU A 61 10.77 9.94 -1.17
CA GLU A 61 11.51 9.05 -0.27
C GLU A 61 10.59 8.31 0.72
N ASN A 62 9.37 8.82 0.98
CA ASN A 62 8.45 8.21 1.94
C ASN A 62 7.68 7.05 1.28
N PRO A 63 7.90 5.78 1.69
CA PRO A 63 7.19 4.67 1.10
C PRO A 63 5.74 4.59 1.59
N LEU A 64 4.86 4.17 0.69
CA LEU A 64 3.50 3.73 1.00
C LEU A 64 3.43 2.21 0.88
N ILE A 65 3.18 1.53 1.99
CA ILE A 65 3.28 0.08 2.09
C ILE A 65 1.90 -0.52 2.34
N PHE A 66 1.48 -1.45 1.49
CA PHE A 66 0.29 -2.27 1.68
C PHE A 66 0.71 -3.67 2.10
N MET A 67 0.41 -4.04 3.35
CA MET A 67 0.86 -5.28 3.96
C MET A 67 -0.33 -6.08 4.52
N PRO A 68 -0.78 -7.13 3.81
CA PRO A 68 -1.66 -8.15 4.36
C PRO A 68 -0.99 -8.98 5.47
N GLY A 69 -1.81 -9.68 6.27
CA GLY A 69 -1.32 -10.70 7.20
C GLY A 69 -1.03 -12.04 6.49
N PRO A 70 -0.24 -12.94 7.11
CA PRO A 70 0.10 -14.25 6.53
C PRO A 70 -1.12 -15.15 6.31
N LEU A 71 -2.19 -14.95 7.09
CA LEU A 71 -3.44 -15.69 6.95
C LEU A 71 -4.41 -15.06 5.93
N SER A 72 -4.07 -13.93 5.32
CA SER A 72 -4.91 -13.28 4.32
C SER A 72 -5.08 -14.19 3.10
N GLY A 73 -6.31 -14.35 2.61
CA GLY A 73 -6.63 -15.24 1.48
C GLY A 73 -6.89 -16.70 1.85
N PHE A 74 -6.64 -17.12 3.10
CA PHE A 74 -7.01 -18.46 3.58
C PHE A 74 -8.43 -18.49 4.17
N PRO A 75 -9.06 -19.67 4.28
CA PRO A 75 -10.38 -19.85 4.91
C PRO A 75 -10.32 -19.74 6.45
N VAL A 76 -9.69 -18.67 6.95
CA VAL A 76 -9.63 -18.31 8.36
C VAL A 76 -10.65 -17.20 8.62
N PRO A 77 -11.52 -17.33 9.63
CA PRO A 77 -12.55 -16.33 9.91
C PRO A 77 -11.99 -14.90 9.99
N SER A 78 -12.57 -14.01 9.17
CA SER A 78 -12.23 -12.57 9.13
C SER A 78 -10.78 -12.24 8.77
N SER A 79 -10.04 -13.16 8.16
CA SER A 79 -8.64 -12.98 7.77
C SER A 79 -8.50 -12.33 6.39
N SER A 80 -8.91 -11.07 6.27
CA SER A 80 -8.82 -10.30 5.02
C SER A 80 -8.31 -8.86 5.20
N ARG A 81 -7.66 -8.60 6.34
CA ARG A 81 -7.22 -7.26 6.72
C ARG A 81 -5.90 -6.91 6.05
N THR A 82 -5.80 -5.67 5.57
CA THR A 82 -4.57 -5.06 5.04
C THR A 82 -4.17 -3.90 5.94
N CYS A 83 -2.90 -3.85 6.33
CA CYS A 83 -2.32 -2.66 6.93
C CYS A 83 -1.73 -1.78 5.83
N VAL A 84 -2.04 -0.50 5.86
CA VAL A 84 -1.35 0.54 5.11
C VAL A 84 -0.38 1.22 6.06
N ILE A 85 0.91 1.28 5.71
CA ILE A 85 1.99 1.77 6.57
C ILE A 85 2.77 2.84 5.82
N THR A 86 3.06 3.96 6.49
CA THR A 86 3.87 5.06 5.93
C THR A 86 4.32 6.01 7.05
N LYS A 87 5.20 6.98 6.75
CA LYS A 87 5.39 8.15 7.59
C LYS A 87 4.20 9.11 7.41
N SER A 88 3.54 9.46 8.50
CA SER A 88 2.30 10.24 8.44
C SER A 88 2.56 11.72 8.17
N PRO A 89 1.77 12.38 7.30
CA PRO A 89 1.78 13.85 7.16
C PRO A 89 1.00 14.58 8.26
N ARG A 90 0.17 13.86 9.03
CA ARG A 90 -0.74 14.45 10.02
C ARG A 90 -0.14 14.66 11.39
N THR A 91 0.68 13.69 11.79
CA THR A 91 1.18 13.59 13.16
C THR A 91 2.38 14.52 13.31
N SER A 92 2.44 15.30 14.38
CA SER A 92 3.59 16.17 14.62
C SER A 92 3.90 16.20 16.12
N PRO A 93 5.16 16.02 16.52
CA PRO A 93 5.56 16.20 17.91
C PRO A 93 5.51 17.68 18.29
N ILE A 94 5.17 17.96 19.55
CA ILE A 94 5.07 19.34 20.08
C ILE A 94 6.41 20.10 19.94
N LYS A 95 7.53 19.40 20.08
CA LYS A 95 8.88 19.94 19.88
C LYS A 95 9.70 18.92 19.08
N SER A 96 10.43 19.40 18.08
CA SER A 96 11.39 18.58 17.35
C SER A 96 12.52 19.43 16.77
N ARG A 97 13.69 18.80 16.60
CA ARG A 97 14.83 19.37 15.86
C ARG A 97 14.75 19.17 14.35
N TYR A 98 13.81 18.33 13.89
CA TYR A 98 13.65 18.04 12.46
C TYR A 98 12.51 18.88 11.87
N PRO A 99 12.72 19.54 10.70
CA PRO A 99 11.68 20.35 10.05
C PRO A 99 10.41 19.55 9.72
N HIS A 100 10.56 18.32 9.20
CA HIS A 100 9.45 17.42 8.87
C HIS A 100 9.31 16.30 9.92
N ALA A 101 9.27 16.70 11.19
CA ALA A 101 9.05 15.77 12.27
C ALA A 101 7.59 15.27 12.25
N SER A 102 7.43 13.96 12.15
CA SER A 102 6.14 13.29 12.28
C SER A 102 6.35 11.87 12.79
N THR A 103 5.26 11.16 13.08
CA THR A 103 5.32 9.75 13.46
C THR A 103 5.11 8.85 12.25
N VAL A 104 5.60 7.63 12.35
CA VAL A 104 5.10 6.54 11.49
C VAL A 104 3.65 6.24 11.86
N SER A 105 2.87 5.79 10.88
CA SER A 105 1.47 5.43 11.06
C SER A 105 1.19 4.09 10.41
N TYR A 106 0.17 3.41 10.93
CA TYR A 106 -0.47 2.32 10.24
C TYR A 106 -1.99 2.55 10.28
N SER A 107 -2.64 2.20 9.18
CA SER A 107 -4.09 2.19 9.05
C SER A 107 -4.53 0.81 8.61
N ASN A 108 -5.69 0.34 9.06
CA ASN A 108 -6.10 -1.02 8.80
C ASN A 108 -7.45 -1.03 8.08
N MET A 109 -7.50 -1.70 6.94
CA MET A 109 -8.71 -1.82 6.12
C MET A 109 -9.05 -3.29 5.89
N GLY A 110 -10.35 -3.57 5.74
CA GLY A 110 -10.85 -4.89 5.37
C GLY A 110 -11.16 -4.94 3.88
N GLY A 111 -12.08 -5.82 3.50
CA GLY A 111 -12.45 -6.03 2.09
C GLY A 111 -11.64 -7.16 1.48
N PHE A 112 -11.41 -7.06 0.17
CA PHE A 112 -10.79 -8.12 -0.63
C PHE A 112 -9.38 -7.76 -1.14
N PHE A 113 -8.96 -6.49 -0.99
CA PHE A 113 -7.65 -6.05 -1.47
C PHE A 113 -6.48 -6.86 -0.89
N GLY A 114 -6.52 -7.14 0.41
CA GLY A 114 -5.47 -7.93 1.06
C GLY A 114 -5.39 -9.36 0.54
N PRO A 115 -6.50 -10.10 0.46
CA PRO A 115 -6.55 -11.40 -0.21
C PRO A 115 -6.05 -11.36 -1.66
N GLU A 116 -6.47 -10.40 -2.49
CA GLU A 116 -6.02 -10.33 -3.89
C GLU A 116 -4.51 -10.13 -4.02
N ILE A 117 -3.87 -9.33 -3.15
CA ILE A 117 -2.41 -9.23 -3.10
C ILE A 117 -1.77 -10.61 -2.91
N ARG A 118 -2.33 -11.42 -2.01
CA ARG A 118 -1.84 -12.77 -1.73
C ARG A 118 -2.10 -13.73 -2.89
N PHE A 119 -3.29 -13.66 -3.51
CA PHE A 119 -3.62 -14.50 -4.65
C PHE A 119 -2.73 -14.20 -5.86
N ALA A 120 -2.39 -12.93 -6.08
CA ALA A 120 -1.44 -12.51 -7.11
C ALA A 120 0.03 -12.92 -6.84
N GLY A 121 0.33 -13.57 -5.70
CA GLY A 121 1.66 -14.12 -5.42
C GLY A 121 2.58 -13.26 -4.56
N TYR A 122 2.06 -12.19 -3.95
CA TYR A 122 2.84 -11.24 -3.15
C TYR A 122 2.43 -11.27 -1.67
N ASP A 123 3.35 -11.00 -0.76
CA ASP A 123 3.02 -10.80 0.67
C ASP A 123 2.72 -9.34 1.00
N GLY A 124 3.04 -8.40 0.10
CA GLY A 124 2.80 -6.98 0.24
C GLY A 124 3.30 -6.18 -0.95
N ILE A 125 2.90 -4.91 -1.01
CA ILE A 125 3.29 -3.94 -2.04
C ILE A 125 3.99 -2.77 -1.34
N VAL A 126 5.10 -2.32 -1.90
CA VAL A 126 5.81 -1.10 -1.47
C VAL A 126 5.84 -0.15 -2.66
N VAL A 127 5.22 1.01 -2.49
CA VAL A 127 5.25 2.10 -3.48
C VAL A 127 6.20 3.18 -2.97
N THR A 128 7.13 3.59 -3.82
CA THR A 128 8.02 4.73 -3.62
C THR A 128 7.99 5.62 -4.85
N GLY A 129 8.67 6.77 -4.78
CA GLY A 129 8.76 7.63 -5.93
C GLY A 129 7.53 8.52 -6.11
N LYS A 130 7.48 9.22 -7.25
CA LYS A 130 6.33 10.03 -7.66
C LYS A 130 6.21 10.01 -9.18
N ALA A 131 5.04 9.61 -9.68
CA ALA A 131 4.73 9.65 -11.10
C ALA A 131 4.64 11.11 -11.60
N SER A 132 4.98 11.33 -12.87
CA SER A 132 4.94 12.66 -13.51
C SER A 132 3.51 13.18 -13.77
N SER A 133 2.55 12.26 -13.90
CA SER A 133 1.11 12.50 -14.05
C SER A 133 0.34 11.51 -13.16
N PRO A 134 -0.96 11.73 -12.91
CA PRO A 134 -1.81 10.73 -12.27
C PRO A 134 -1.66 9.35 -12.90
N ALA A 135 -1.45 8.33 -12.08
CA ALA A 135 -1.24 6.96 -12.54
C ALA A 135 -1.90 5.95 -11.61
N TYR A 136 -2.21 4.78 -12.13
CA TYR A 136 -2.65 3.62 -11.38
C TYR A 136 -1.78 2.40 -11.69
N VAL A 137 -1.79 1.42 -10.79
CA VAL A 137 -1.07 0.16 -10.97
C VAL A 137 -2.09 -0.96 -11.15
N VAL A 138 -1.93 -1.76 -12.20
CA VAL A 138 -2.64 -3.03 -12.37
C VAL A 138 -1.71 -4.17 -12.01
N ILE A 139 -2.22 -5.11 -11.22
CA ILE A 139 -1.53 -6.33 -10.83
C ILE A 139 -2.46 -7.49 -11.21
N ASP A 140 -2.05 -8.26 -12.21
CA ASP A 140 -2.69 -9.49 -12.65
C ASP A 140 -1.64 -10.60 -12.58
N ASP A 141 -1.55 -11.24 -11.42
CA ASP A 141 -0.49 -12.19 -11.04
C ASP A 141 0.92 -11.60 -11.32
N ASP A 142 1.67 -12.21 -12.25
CA ASP A 142 3.02 -11.79 -12.64
C ASP A 142 3.04 -10.56 -13.56
N LYS A 143 1.89 -10.16 -14.12
CA LYS A 143 1.78 -8.99 -15.01
C LYS A 143 1.45 -7.76 -14.19
N VAL A 144 2.43 -6.87 -14.07
CA VAL A 144 2.31 -5.60 -13.34
C VAL A 144 2.59 -4.43 -14.27
N GLU A 145 1.65 -3.48 -14.34
CA GLU A 145 1.71 -2.34 -15.26
C GLU A 145 1.36 -1.04 -14.52
N ILE A 146 2.08 0.04 -14.83
CA ILE A 146 1.76 1.41 -14.39
C ILE A 146 1.10 2.11 -15.59
N LEU A 147 -0.14 2.55 -15.41
CA LEU A 147 -1.00 3.10 -16.46
C LEU A 147 -1.49 4.51 -16.11
N ASP A 148 -1.87 5.28 -17.12
CA ASP A 148 -2.35 6.65 -16.97
C ASP A 148 -3.69 6.71 -16.23
N ALA A 149 -3.83 7.64 -15.29
CA ALA A 149 -5.05 7.87 -14.51
C ALA A 149 -5.64 9.27 -14.68
N GLU A 150 -5.20 10.07 -15.66
CA GLU A 150 -5.64 11.47 -15.81
C GLU A 150 -7.17 11.57 -15.94
N ASN A 151 -7.77 10.63 -16.67
CA ASN A 151 -9.22 10.58 -16.88
C ASN A 151 -10.03 10.31 -15.60
N PHE A 152 -9.39 9.90 -14.51
CA PHE A 152 -10.03 9.61 -13.23
C PHE A 152 -9.74 10.65 -12.15
N TRP A 153 -8.74 11.51 -12.37
CA TRP A 153 -8.32 12.50 -11.39
C TRP A 153 -9.42 13.54 -11.15
N GLY A 154 -9.72 13.81 -9.88
CA GLY A 154 -10.79 14.71 -9.45
C GLY A 154 -12.15 14.04 -9.25
N MET A 155 -12.30 12.75 -9.59
CA MET A 155 -13.56 12.04 -9.40
C MET A 155 -13.87 11.76 -7.93
N GLY A 156 -15.16 11.82 -7.58
CA GLY A 156 -15.63 11.29 -6.31
C GLY A 156 -15.42 9.77 -6.23
N THR A 157 -15.19 9.24 -5.03
CA THR A 157 -14.85 7.82 -4.80
C THR A 157 -15.91 6.85 -5.32
N ASP A 158 -17.19 7.24 -5.31
CA ASP A 158 -18.31 6.41 -5.76
C ASP A 158 -18.43 6.39 -7.30
N GLU A 159 -18.07 7.50 -7.95
CA GLU A 159 -18.03 7.60 -9.40
C GLU A 159 -16.82 6.83 -9.94
N PHE A 160 -15.66 7.03 -9.31
CA PHE A 160 -14.43 6.32 -9.62
C PHE A 160 -14.64 4.80 -9.61
N ASP A 161 -15.18 4.23 -8.53
CA ASP A 161 -15.32 2.77 -8.39
C ASP A 161 -16.16 2.17 -9.54
N LYS A 162 -17.26 2.83 -9.90
CA LYS A 162 -18.13 2.38 -11.01
C LYS A 162 -17.44 2.46 -12.36
N ARG A 163 -16.77 3.57 -12.64
CA ARG A 163 -16.12 3.82 -13.93
C ARG A 163 -14.86 2.97 -14.10
N PHE A 164 -14.08 2.82 -13.03
CA PHE A 164 -12.80 2.11 -13.07
C PHE A 164 -12.98 0.61 -13.24
N ILE A 165 -14.01 0.00 -12.63
CA ILE A 165 -14.35 -1.42 -12.90
C ILE A 165 -14.74 -1.63 -14.37
N GLN A 166 -15.43 -0.66 -14.99
CA GLN A 166 -15.75 -0.72 -16.42
C GLN A 166 -14.50 -0.59 -17.30
N GLU A 167 -13.58 0.31 -16.94
CA GLU A 167 -12.29 0.48 -17.62
C GLU A 167 -11.48 -0.83 -17.64
N LEU A 168 -11.41 -1.52 -16.48
CA LEU A 168 -10.69 -2.78 -16.37
C LEU A 168 -11.33 -3.93 -17.16
N GLY A 169 -12.61 -3.81 -17.53
CA GLY A 169 -13.34 -4.84 -18.29
C GLY A 169 -13.58 -6.15 -17.53
N ASP A 170 -13.15 -6.26 -16.29
CA ASP A 170 -13.27 -7.46 -15.45
C ASP A 170 -13.68 -7.11 -14.00
N PRO A 171 -14.89 -7.49 -13.56
CA PRO A 171 -15.39 -7.19 -12.22
C PRO A 171 -14.71 -8.00 -11.10
N ARG A 172 -13.77 -8.90 -11.42
CA ARG A 172 -13.01 -9.67 -10.42
C ARG A 172 -11.91 -8.84 -9.78
N PHE A 173 -11.38 -7.83 -10.48
CA PHE A 173 -10.42 -6.90 -9.90
C PHE A 173 -10.95 -6.24 -8.62
N ARG A 174 -10.04 -5.94 -7.71
CA ARG A 174 -10.32 -5.20 -6.48
C ARG A 174 -9.52 -3.91 -6.48
N THR A 175 -10.25 -2.81 -6.31
CA THR A 175 -9.73 -1.44 -6.42
C THR A 175 -9.27 -0.93 -5.05
N CYS A 176 -8.20 -0.15 -5.04
CA CYS A 176 -7.71 0.59 -3.88
C CYS A 176 -7.25 1.97 -4.39
N TYR A 177 -7.88 3.04 -3.91
CA TYR A 177 -7.79 4.35 -4.53
C TYR A 177 -8.01 5.47 -3.51
N ILE A 178 -7.72 6.69 -3.96
CA ILE A 178 -7.98 7.93 -3.23
C ILE A 178 -9.10 8.71 -3.93
N GLY A 179 -9.72 9.64 -3.22
CA GLY A 179 -10.58 10.66 -3.82
C GLY A 179 -9.92 12.04 -3.79
N PRO A 180 -10.70 13.12 -4.06
CA PRO A 180 -10.15 14.47 -4.20
C PRO A 180 -9.45 14.98 -2.94
N ALA A 181 -9.78 14.47 -1.76
CA ALA A 181 -9.06 14.79 -0.53
C ALA A 181 -7.61 14.30 -0.55
N GLY A 182 -7.35 13.10 -1.08
CA GLY A 182 -5.99 12.56 -1.21
C GLY A 182 -5.20 13.29 -2.31
N GLU A 183 -5.87 13.55 -3.43
CA GLU A 183 -5.29 14.31 -4.55
C GLU A 183 -4.83 15.72 -4.14
N ASN A 184 -5.60 16.37 -3.26
CA ASN A 184 -5.30 17.69 -2.71
C ASN A 184 -4.47 17.67 -1.42
N LEU A 185 -3.86 16.52 -1.08
CA LEU A 185 -2.96 16.36 0.08
C LEU A 185 -3.59 16.76 1.42
N VAL A 186 -4.90 16.54 1.59
CA VAL A 186 -5.57 16.73 2.88
C VAL A 186 -4.92 15.79 3.88
N SER A 187 -4.34 16.34 4.95
CA SER A 187 -3.54 15.59 5.94
C SER A 187 -4.29 14.47 6.68
N TYR A 188 -5.59 14.31 6.47
CA TYR A 188 -6.41 13.23 7.03
C TYR A 188 -7.22 12.52 5.94
N ALA A 189 -6.80 12.62 4.68
CA ALA A 189 -7.35 11.83 3.59
C ALA A 189 -7.25 10.33 3.90
N CYS A 190 -8.21 9.59 3.37
CA CYS A 190 -8.30 8.14 3.53
C CYS A 190 -7.94 7.46 2.21
N ILE A 191 -7.46 6.23 2.31
CA ILE A 191 -7.44 5.30 1.17
C ILE A 191 -8.69 4.42 1.25
N ILE A 192 -9.40 4.29 0.14
CA ILE A 192 -10.63 3.51 0.02
C ILE A 192 -10.38 2.27 -0.81
N ASN A 193 -10.98 1.14 -0.44
CA ASN A 193 -11.06 -0.04 -1.29
C ASN A 193 -12.51 -0.55 -1.37
N THR A 194 -12.88 -1.08 -2.53
CA THR A 194 -14.20 -1.71 -2.79
C THR A 194 -15.36 -0.83 -2.29
N ALA A 195 -15.43 0.41 -2.77
CA ALA A 195 -16.41 1.46 -2.45
C ALA A 195 -16.52 1.96 -0.99
N ALA A 196 -16.35 1.11 0.02
CA ALA A 196 -16.78 1.44 1.39
C ALA A 196 -15.78 1.08 2.51
N ARG A 197 -14.65 0.44 2.19
CA ARG A 197 -13.65 0.08 3.21
C ARG A 197 -12.54 1.12 3.20
N ALA A 198 -12.17 1.59 4.39
CA ALA A 198 -11.19 2.67 4.53
C ALA A 198 -9.98 2.26 5.35
N ALA A 199 -8.80 2.61 4.86
CA ALA A 199 -7.64 2.93 5.68
C ALA A 199 -7.76 4.43 6.04
N GLY A 200 -8.47 4.72 7.13
CA GLY A 200 -9.09 6.02 7.35
C GLY A 200 -8.34 7.03 8.22
N ARG A 201 -7.10 6.74 8.61
CA ARG A 201 -6.34 7.58 9.55
C ARG A 201 -4.85 7.50 9.25
N GLY A 202 -4.16 8.58 9.57
CA GLY A 202 -2.73 8.75 9.30
C GLY A 202 -2.44 9.85 8.28
N GLY A 203 -3.45 10.24 7.50
CA GLY A 203 -3.24 10.89 6.21
C GLY A 203 -2.66 9.88 5.23
#